data_AF-A0A3C0KG13-F1
#
_entry.id   AF-A0A3C0KG13-F1
#
_cell.length_a   1.000
_cell.length_b   1.000
_cell.length_c   1.000
_cell.angle_alpha   90.00
_cell.angle_beta   90.00
_cell.angle_gamma   90.00
#
_symmetry.space_group_name_H-M   'P 1'
#
loop_
_entity.id
_entity.type
_entity.pdbx_description
1 polymer ?
#
loop_
_entity_poly.entity_id
_entity_poly.type
_entity_poly.pdbx_seq_one_letter_code
_entity_poly.pdbx_strand_id
1 'polypeptide(L)' 'EADHGFNCDQRGSYDEASALVARDRTLAFFSRHLG' A
#
# COMPACT_ATOMS: atom_id res chain seq x y z
N GLU A 1 3.79 12.83 2.90
CA GLU A 1 4.98 12.01 2.61
C GLU A 1 4.91 10.78 3.49
N ALA A 2 5.40 9.62 3.04
CA ALA A 2 5.35 8.36 3.78
C ALA A 2 6.74 7.71 3.77
N ASP A 3 7.19 7.25 4.93
CA ASP A 3 8.54 6.70 5.11
C ASP A 3 8.61 5.21 4.75
N HIS A 4 9.83 4.67 4.75
CA HIS A 4 10.03 3.22 4.60
C HIS A 4 9.23 2.44 5.66
N GLY A 5 8.46 1.46 5.19
CA GLY A 5 7.61 0.63 6.04
C GLY A 5 6.19 1.17 6.27
N PHE A 6 5.77 2.22 5.54
CA PHE A 6 4.44 2.82 5.71
C PHE A 6 3.25 1.86 5.57
N ASN A 7 3.43 0.73 4.90
CA ASN A 7 2.39 -0.27 4.69
C ASN A 7 2.30 -1.34 5.80
N CYS A 8 3.11 -1.25 6.85
CA CYS A 8 3.18 -2.23 7.93
C CYS A 8 2.64 -1.63 9.24
N ASP A 9 1.44 -2.06 9.65
CA ASP A 9 0.71 -1.60 10.84
C ASP A 9 1.40 -1.87 12.18
N GLN A 10 2.42 -2.73 12.19
CA GLN A 10 3.25 -3.04 13.35
C GLN A 10 4.44 -2.08 13.51
N ARG A 11 4.67 -1.17 12.55
CA ARG A 11 5.80 -0.22 12.57
C ARG A 11 5.32 1.17 12.93
N GLY A 12 6.15 1.93 13.63
CA GLY A 12 5.87 3.35 13.92
C GLY A 12 5.79 4.24 12.67
N SER A 13 6.29 3.78 11.52
CA SER A 13 6.16 4.47 10.24
C SER A 13 4.84 4.18 9.51
N TYR A 14 3.92 3.38 10.09
CA TYR A 14 2.62 3.08 9.49
C TYR A 14 1.86 4.35 9.13
N ASP A 15 1.43 4.45 7.87
CA ASP A 15 0.57 5.52 7.38
C ASP A 15 -0.62 4.90 6.64
N GLU A 16 -1.79 4.90 7.29
CA GLU A 16 -2.99 4.24 6.79
C GLU A 16 -3.42 4.77 5.41
N ALA A 17 -3.41 6.08 5.22
CA ALA A 17 -3.83 6.69 3.96
C ALA A 17 -2.95 6.24 2.78
N SER A 18 -1.63 6.26 2.95
CA SER A 18 -0.69 5.82 1.92
C SER A 18 -0.76 4.30 1.71
N ALA A 19 -0.91 3.52 2.79
CA ALA A 19 -1.05 2.07 2.72
C ALA A 19 -2.28 1.64 1.91
N LEU A 20 -3.43 2.29 2.13
CA LEU A 20 -4.67 2.03 1.39
C LEU A 20 -4.52 2.36 -0.10
N VAL A 21 -4.00 3.55 -0.43
CA VAL A 21 -3.78 3.96 -1.83
C VAL A 21 -2.82 3.02 -2.55
N ALA A 22 -1.74 2.58 -1.88
CA ALA A 22 -0.80 1.63 -2.45
C ALA A 22 -1.44 0.26 -2.69
N ARG A 23 -2.28 -0.21 -1.75
CA ARG A 23 -3.01 -1.47 -1.87
C ARG A 23 -3.97 -1.47 -3.06
N ASP A 24 -4.76 -0.41 -3.20
CA ASP A 24 -5.73 -0.29 -4.30
C ASP A 24 -5.05 -0.31 -5.66
N ARG A 25 -3.93 0.41 -5.81
CA ARG A 25 -3.13 0.41 -7.05
C ARG A 25 -2.54 -0.97 -7.35
N THR A 26 -2.07 -1.67 -6.32
CA THR A 26 -1.50 -3.02 -6.45
C THR A 26 -2.57 -4.00 -6.94
N LEU A 27 -3.76 -3.98 -6.33
CA LEU A 27 -4.86 -4.84 -6.75
C LEU A 27 -5.31 -4.51 -8.17
N ALA A 28 -5.46 -3.23 -8.51
CA ALA A 28 -5.80 -2.80 -9.87
C ALA A 28 -4.77 -3.25 -10.91
N PHE A 29 -3.48 -3.26 -10.56
CA PHE A 29 -2.42 -3.77 -11.43
C PHE A 29 -2.55 -5.28 -11.64
N PHE A 30 -2.77 -6.06 -10.57
CA PHE A 30 -2.98 -7.50 -10.68
C PHE A 30 -4.20 -7.85 -11.52
N SER A 31 -5.33 -7.16 -11.32
CA SER A 31 -6.55 -7.37 -12.11
C SER A 31 -6.33 -7.16 -13.62
N ARG A 32 -5.37 -6.31 -14.02
CA ARG A 32 -5.09 -6.04 -15.44
C ARG A 32 -4.21 -7.10 -16.12
N HIS A 33 -3.39 -7.83 -15.36
CA HIS A 33 -2.32 -8.65 -15.93
C HIS A 33 -2.39 -10.13 -15.53
N LEU A 34 -3.15 -10.47 -14.49
CA LEU A 34 -3.28 -11.82 -13.94
C LEU A 34 -4.71 -12.38 -14.02
N GLY A 35 -5.62 -11.67 -14.73
CA GLY A 35 -7.02 -12.06 -14.93
C GLY A 35 -7.24 -12.87 -16.19
#